data_AF-A0A2R7KX26-F1
#
_entry.id   AF-A0A2R7KX26-F1
#
_cell.length_a   1.000
_cell.length_b   1.000
_cell.length_c   1.000
_cell.angle_alpha   90.00
_cell.angle_beta   90.00
_cell.angle_gamma   90.00
#
_symmetry.space_group_name_H-M   'P 1'
#
loop_
_entity.id
_entity.type
_entity.pdbx_description
1 polymer ?
#
loop_
_entity_poly.entity_id
_entity_poly.type
_entity_poly.pdbx_seq_one_letter_code
_entity_poly.pdbx_strand_id
1 'polypeptide(L)'
;MNYLMLGEDTPETQELDFNNYSSLKNEDRPERDDLDWIIYAAKVPRYGEYAQRLQDSLSQYKEQAKNIQILFNQHLSKFGAIHLPATGLVIWIALKKPQSMMSSIPALRKLGVFKQENNPFLKPTDAVEGIRIGFACPQTEIWNEVFAIMAEHFKAALN
;
A
#
# COMPACT_ATOMS: atom_id res chain seq x y z
N MET A 1 5.13 -14.44 -11.42
CA MET A 1 5.92 -13.60 -10.49
C MET A 1 5.35 -13.77 -9.11
N ASN A 2 6.10 -14.34 -8.17
CA ASN A 2 5.66 -14.49 -6.79
C ASN A 2 5.92 -13.19 -6.05
N TYR A 3 4.96 -12.72 -5.26
CA TYR A 3 5.11 -11.48 -4.53
C TYR A 3 4.45 -11.52 -3.17
N LEU A 4 4.99 -10.70 -2.27
CA LEU A 4 4.46 -10.49 -0.93
C LEU A 4 3.55 -9.26 -0.94
N MET A 5 2.32 -9.39 -0.49
CA MET A 5 1.44 -8.26 -0.20
C MET A 5 1.61 -7.82 1.25
N LEU A 6 1.90 -6.53 1.44
CA LEU A 6 1.99 -5.86 2.74
C LEU A 6 1.10 -4.62 2.78
N GLY A 7 0.48 -4.38 3.93
CA GLY A 7 -0.46 -3.28 4.13
C GLY A 7 -1.75 -3.44 3.32
N GLU A 8 -2.54 -2.36 3.28
CA GLU A 8 -3.83 -2.28 2.62
C GLU A 8 -3.88 -1.06 1.69
N ASP A 9 -4.53 -1.21 0.55
CA ASP A 9 -4.77 -0.15 -0.43
C ASP A 9 -6.17 0.48 -0.28
N THR A 10 -7.00 -0.07 0.59
CA THR A 10 -8.28 0.52 1.01
C THR A 10 -8.09 1.39 2.26
N PRO A 11 -8.43 2.69 2.21
CA PRO A 11 -8.51 3.54 3.40
C PRO A 11 -9.47 2.96 4.43
N GLU A 12 -9.19 3.14 5.73
CA GLU A 12 -10.20 2.84 6.75
C GLU A 12 -11.43 3.72 6.50
N THR A 13 -12.59 3.07 6.38
CA THR A 13 -13.87 3.61 5.91
C THR A 13 -14.42 4.82 6.69
N GLN A 14 -13.79 5.22 7.79
CA GLN A 14 -14.20 6.40 8.57
C GLN A 14 -13.72 7.72 7.98
N GLU A 15 -12.59 7.76 7.27
CA GLU A 15 -12.11 9.02 6.67
C GLU A 15 -12.96 9.47 5.47
N LEU A 16 -13.68 8.54 4.86
CA LEU A 16 -14.49 8.74 3.66
C LEU A 16 -15.86 8.07 3.83
N ASP A 17 -16.63 8.46 4.85
CA ASP A 17 -18.02 8.00 5.00
C ASP A 17 -18.89 8.50 3.83
N PHE A 18 -18.91 7.74 2.75
CA PHE A 18 -19.66 8.01 1.52
C PHE A 18 -21.18 7.95 1.73
N ASN A 19 -21.64 7.39 2.85
CA ASN A 19 -23.07 7.27 3.15
C ASN A 19 -23.67 8.59 3.64
N ASN A 20 -22.87 9.55 4.09
CA ASN A 20 -23.37 10.85 4.56
C ASN A 20 -23.65 11.86 3.44
N TYR A 21 -23.17 11.61 2.21
CA TYR A 21 -23.53 12.42 1.04
C TYR A 21 -24.62 11.73 0.22
N SER A 22 -25.76 11.47 0.87
CA SER A 22 -26.99 11.13 0.17
C SER A 22 -27.55 12.38 -0.50
N SER A 23 -27.40 12.49 -1.82
CA SER A 23 -28.34 13.29 -2.60
C SER A 23 -28.49 12.75 -4.02
N LEU A 24 -29.72 12.33 -4.29
CA LEU A 24 -30.41 12.19 -5.56
C LEU A 24 -29.97 11.04 -6.47
N LYS A 25 -30.69 9.92 -6.30
CA LYS A 25 -30.87 8.78 -7.20
C LYS A 25 -29.61 7.96 -7.53
N ASN A 26 -29.46 6.88 -6.76
CA ASN A 26 -28.55 5.76 -6.99
C ASN A 26 -28.85 4.92 -8.26
N GLU A 27 -29.53 5.46 -9.27
CA GLU A 27 -29.96 4.68 -10.45
C GLU A 27 -28.87 4.59 -11.53
N ASP A 28 -27.88 5.49 -11.53
CA ASP A 28 -26.80 5.54 -12.52
C ASP A 28 -25.46 4.97 -12.03
N ARG A 29 -25.42 4.24 -10.90
CA ARG A 29 -24.15 3.70 -10.36
C ARG A 29 -23.64 2.60 -11.30
N PRO A 30 -22.56 2.81 -12.07
CA PRO A 30 -21.93 1.71 -12.79
C PRO A 30 -21.28 0.81 -11.75
N GLU A 31 -21.26 -0.51 -11.98
CA GLU A 31 -20.52 -1.50 -11.18
C GLU A 31 -18.99 -1.31 -11.29
N ARG A 32 -18.48 -0.12 -10.97
CA ARG A 32 -17.05 0.16 -10.86
C ARG A 32 -16.64 0.20 -9.41
N ASP A 33 -15.46 -0.36 -9.16
CA ASP A 33 -14.80 -0.42 -7.86
C ASP A 33 -14.83 0.95 -7.17
N ASP A 34 -15.26 0.97 -5.91
CA ASP A 34 -15.48 2.22 -5.17
C ASP A 34 -14.21 3.08 -5.09
N LEU A 35 -13.04 2.43 -5.17
CA LEU A 35 -11.72 3.08 -5.18
C LEU A 35 -11.42 3.86 -6.46
N ASP A 36 -11.82 3.31 -7.62
CA ASP A 36 -11.68 4.00 -8.91
C ASP A 36 -12.60 5.23 -8.97
N TRP A 37 -13.76 5.14 -8.32
CA TRP A 37 -14.68 6.26 -8.20
C TRP A 37 -14.12 7.39 -7.32
N ILE A 38 -13.41 7.08 -6.24
CA ILE A 38 -12.74 8.08 -5.40
C ILE A 38 -11.67 8.83 -6.19
N ILE A 39 -10.82 8.09 -6.91
CA ILE A 39 -9.76 8.66 -7.73
C ILE A 39 -10.33 9.52 -8.86
N TYR A 40 -11.45 9.09 -9.46
CA TYR A 40 -12.17 9.87 -10.45
C TYR A 40 -12.81 11.12 -9.83
N ALA A 41 -13.53 10.99 -8.73
CA ALA A 41 -14.22 12.10 -8.06
C ALA A 41 -13.25 13.19 -7.57
N ALA A 42 -12.04 12.83 -7.13
CA ALA A 42 -10.99 13.79 -6.76
C ALA A 42 -10.42 14.56 -7.96
N LYS A 43 -10.59 14.05 -9.18
CA LYS A 43 -10.18 14.70 -10.44
C LYS A 43 -11.29 15.56 -11.05
N VAL A 44 -12.55 15.39 -10.60
CA VAL A 44 -13.68 16.19 -11.07
C VAL A 44 -13.75 17.47 -10.22
N PRO A 45 -13.77 18.67 -10.82
CA PRO A 45 -13.96 19.90 -10.07
C PRO A 45 -15.36 19.87 -9.43
N ARG A 46 -15.41 19.68 -8.11
CA ARG A 46 -16.62 19.85 -7.30
C ARG A 46 -16.44 21.09 -6.42
N TYR A 47 -17.49 21.86 -6.21
CA TYR A 47 -17.48 23.01 -5.30
C TYR A 47 -17.92 22.56 -3.91
N GLY A 48 -17.18 22.94 -2.85
CA GLY A 48 -17.56 22.72 -1.44
C GLY A 48 -16.60 21.84 -0.62
N GLU A 49 -16.96 21.58 0.63
CA GLU A 49 -16.14 20.89 1.66
C GLU A 49 -15.70 19.47 1.26
N TYR A 50 -16.53 18.76 0.50
CA TYR A 50 -16.21 17.41 0.02
C TYR A 50 -15.02 17.38 -0.96
N ALA A 51 -14.94 18.34 -1.87
CA ALA A 51 -13.84 18.44 -2.83
C ALA A 51 -12.51 18.76 -2.13
N GLN A 52 -12.58 19.65 -1.13
CA GLN A 52 -11.42 19.98 -0.30
C GLN A 52 -10.92 18.75 0.45
N ARG A 53 -11.81 17.99 1.10
CA ARG A 53 -11.44 16.74 1.79
C ARG A 53 -10.75 15.73 0.87
N LEU A 54 -11.27 15.53 -0.35
CA LEU A 54 -10.63 14.65 -1.33
C LEU A 54 -9.24 15.15 -1.74
N GLN A 55 -9.06 16.46 -1.88
CA GLN A 55 -7.78 17.07 -2.21
C GLN A 55 -6.77 16.93 -1.06
N ASP A 56 -7.23 17.06 0.17
CA ASP A 56 -6.42 16.89 1.38
C ASP A 56 -5.97 15.42 1.53
N SER A 57 -6.89 14.46 1.39
CA SER A 57 -6.55 13.02 1.38
C SER A 57 -5.56 12.67 0.27
N LEU A 58 -5.77 13.21 -0.95
CA LEU A 58 -4.83 12.98 -2.05
C LEU A 58 -3.43 13.53 -1.73
N SER A 59 -3.36 14.69 -1.06
CA SER A 59 -2.09 15.31 -0.66
C SER A 59 -1.38 14.47 0.41
N GLN A 60 -2.13 14.02 1.41
CA GLN A 60 -1.64 13.12 2.47
C GLN A 60 -1.06 11.82 1.89
N TYR A 61 -1.79 11.13 1.01
CA TYR A 61 -1.30 9.88 0.42
C TYR A 61 -0.10 10.09 -0.51
N LYS A 62 -0.02 11.23 -1.21
CA LYS A 62 1.18 11.59 -1.99
C LYS A 62 2.39 11.79 -1.10
N GLU A 63 2.22 12.43 0.05
CA GLU A 63 3.29 12.61 1.03
C GLU A 63 3.73 11.27 1.63
N GLN A 64 2.77 10.42 2.02
CA GLN A 64 3.04 9.08 2.51
C GLN A 64 3.83 8.23 1.50
N ALA A 65 3.45 8.24 0.21
CA ALA A 65 4.17 7.52 -0.82
C ALA A 65 5.63 7.99 -0.96
N LYS A 66 5.88 9.31 -0.85
CA LYS A 66 7.23 9.88 -0.85
C LYS A 66 8.03 9.46 0.38
N ASN A 67 7.40 9.48 1.56
CA ASN A 67 8.06 9.05 2.80
C ASN A 67 8.45 7.58 2.74
N ILE A 68 7.57 6.72 2.23
CA ILE A 68 7.88 5.31 1.96
C ILE A 68 9.06 5.18 0.98
N GLN A 69 9.13 6.01 -0.06
CA GLN A 69 10.28 6.02 -0.97
C GLN A 69 11.59 6.38 -0.27
N ILE A 70 11.59 7.37 0.62
CA ILE A 70 12.77 7.76 1.41
C ILE A 70 13.22 6.58 2.29
N LEU A 71 12.29 5.97 3.02
CA LEU A 71 12.56 4.82 3.88
C LEU A 71 13.09 3.62 3.06
N PHE A 72 12.50 3.35 1.90
CA PHE A 72 12.99 2.33 0.98
C PHE A 72 14.44 2.62 0.58
N ASN A 73 14.76 3.87 0.24
CA ASN A 73 16.11 4.24 -0.19
C ASN A 73 17.14 4.02 0.93
N GLN A 74 16.76 4.29 2.18
CA GLN A 74 17.60 4.10 3.36
C GLN A 74 17.88 2.62 3.66
N HIS A 75 16.85 1.77 3.59
CA HIS A 75 16.93 0.39 4.07
C HIS A 75 17.13 -0.64 2.96
N LEU A 76 16.47 -0.45 1.82
CA LEU A 76 16.21 -1.52 0.85
C LEU A 76 16.75 -1.27 -0.58
N SER A 77 17.24 -0.07 -0.90
CA SER A 77 17.76 0.28 -2.24
C SER A 77 18.83 -0.66 -2.80
N LYS A 78 19.60 -1.33 -1.93
CA LYS A 78 20.59 -2.33 -2.35
C LYS A 78 19.95 -3.60 -2.90
N PHE A 79 18.76 -3.96 -2.42
CA PHE A 79 18.10 -5.23 -2.71
C PHE A 79 17.07 -5.16 -3.84
N GLY A 80 16.63 -3.96 -4.25
CA GLY A 80 15.56 -3.82 -5.23
C GLY A 80 15.45 -2.43 -5.85
N ALA A 81 14.35 -2.21 -6.58
CA ALA A 81 13.91 -0.93 -7.09
C ALA A 81 12.45 -0.69 -6.66
N ILE A 82 12.11 0.57 -6.41
CA ILE A 82 10.77 1.00 -6.03
C ILE A 82 10.08 1.69 -7.21
N HIS A 83 8.82 1.36 -7.42
CA HIS A 83 7.93 1.91 -8.43
C HIS A 83 6.77 2.60 -7.73
N LEU A 84 6.79 3.93 -7.75
CA LEU A 84 5.68 4.72 -7.23
C LEU A 84 4.50 4.71 -8.20
N PRO A 85 3.26 4.66 -7.69
CA PRO A 85 2.09 4.73 -8.53
C PRO A 85 1.94 6.12 -9.16
N ALA A 86 1.52 6.16 -10.43
CA ALA A 86 0.96 7.37 -11.02
C ALA A 86 -0.46 7.65 -10.48
N THR A 87 -1.20 6.60 -10.14
CA THR A 87 -2.55 6.60 -9.56
C THR A 87 -2.74 5.40 -8.63
N GLY A 88 -3.58 5.53 -7.61
CA GLY A 88 -3.87 4.46 -6.64
C GLY A 88 -2.96 4.49 -5.41
N LEU A 89 -3.25 3.59 -4.46
CA LEU A 89 -2.60 3.50 -3.15
C LEU A 89 -1.69 2.27 -3.02
N VAL A 90 -1.05 1.90 -4.13
CA VAL A 90 -0.20 0.72 -4.24
C VAL A 90 1.19 1.10 -4.74
N ILE A 91 2.22 0.73 -4.00
CA ILE A 91 3.62 0.81 -4.40
C ILE A 91 4.12 -0.59 -4.75
N TRP A 92 4.94 -0.68 -5.80
CA TRP A 92 5.61 -1.92 -6.17
C TRP A 92 7.10 -1.84 -5.87
N ILE A 93 7.65 -2.87 -5.23
CA ILE A 93 9.09 -3.06 -5.08
C ILE A 93 9.49 -4.30 -5.87
N ALA A 94 10.34 -4.13 -6.88
CA ALA A 94 10.96 -5.23 -7.60
C ALA A 94 12.28 -5.60 -6.93
N LEU A 95 12.46 -6.87 -6.55
CA LEU A 95 13.72 -7.34 -5.96
C LEU A 95 14.72 -7.70 -7.06
N LYS A 96 16.01 -7.41 -6.83
CA LYS A 96 17.09 -7.76 -7.78
C LYS A 96 17.30 -9.27 -7.90
N LYS A 97 16.96 -10.01 -6.84
CA LYS A 97 17.02 -11.47 -6.76
C LYS A 97 15.80 -11.96 -5.99
N PRO A 98 15.22 -13.12 -6.34
CA PRO A 98 14.18 -13.73 -5.53
C PRO A 98 14.68 -13.98 -4.10
N GLN A 99 13.83 -13.70 -3.10
CA GLN A 99 14.16 -13.85 -1.68
C GLN A 99 13.05 -14.64 -0.97
N SER A 100 13.40 -15.62 -0.14
CA SER A 100 12.42 -16.17 0.81
C SER A 100 12.05 -15.09 1.82
N MET A 101 10.80 -15.03 2.28
CA MET A 101 10.33 -14.07 3.28
C MET A 101 9.90 -14.73 4.59
N MET A 102 9.98 -16.06 4.68
CA MET A 102 9.25 -16.79 5.72
C MET A 102 9.64 -16.46 7.15
N SER A 103 10.93 -16.23 7.42
CA SER A 103 11.38 -15.88 8.77
C SER A 103 11.02 -14.45 9.19
N SER A 104 10.72 -13.55 8.24
CA SER A 104 10.26 -12.19 8.56
C SER A 104 8.74 -12.09 8.73
N ILE A 105 7.95 -13.01 8.15
CA ILE A 105 6.48 -13.01 8.24
C ILE A 105 5.95 -12.89 9.68
N PRO A 106 6.46 -13.62 10.71
CA PRO A 106 5.96 -13.47 12.08
C PRO A 106 6.12 -12.05 12.63
N ALA A 107 7.21 -11.36 12.31
CA ALA A 107 7.45 -9.98 12.73
C ALA A 107 6.54 -9.00 11.96
N LEU A 108 6.42 -9.19 10.64
CA LEU A 108 5.52 -8.39 9.80
C LEU A 108 4.04 -8.54 10.19
N ARG A 109 3.63 -9.73 10.65
CA ARG A 109 2.29 -9.98 11.17
C ARG A 109 2.04 -9.25 12.49
N LYS A 110 3.04 -9.19 13.39
CA LYS A 110 2.93 -8.42 14.66
C LYS A 110 2.74 -6.92 14.42
N LEU A 111 3.31 -6.40 13.34
CA LEU A 111 3.13 -5.01 12.91
C LEU A 111 1.79 -4.77 12.18
N GLY A 112 0.97 -5.80 12.00
CA GLY A 112 -0.33 -5.69 11.33
C GLY A 112 -0.25 -5.51 9.81
N VAL A 113 0.94 -5.56 9.21
CA VAL A 113 1.12 -5.35 7.75
C VAL A 113 1.00 -6.63 6.93
N PHE A 114 1.14 -7.80 7.56
CA PHE A 114 0.98 -9.08 6.88
C PHE A 114 -0.32 -9.76 7.28
N LYS A 115 -1.15 -10.05 6.28
CA LYS A 115 -2.37 -10.84 6.37
C LYS A 115 -2.29 -12.04 5.43
N GLN A 116 -2.65 -13.23 5.92
CA GLN A 116 -2.52 -14.47 5.14
C GLN A 116 -3.54 -14.52 4.00
N GLU A 117 -4.73 -13.98 4.25
CA GLU A 117 -5.84 -13.82 3.32
C GLU A 117 -5.47 -12.97 2.10
N ASN A 118 -4.58 -11.99 2.26
CA ASN A 118 -4.05 -11.16 1.17
C ASN A 118 -2.89 -11.85 0.43
N ASN A 119 -2.39 -12.97 0.95
CA ASN A 119 -1.26 -13.73 0.39
C ASN A 119 -1.64 -15.21 0.16
N PRO A 120 -2.78 -15.54 -0.50
CA PRO A 120 -3.29 -16.91 -0.56
C PRO A 120 -2.40 -17.85 -1.36
N PHE A 121 -1.55 -17.30 -2.24
CA PHE A 121 -0.67 -18.07 -3.12
C PHE A 121 0.74 -18.27 -2.53
N LEU A 122 1.09 -17.59 -1.43
CA LEU A 122 2.43 -17.62 -0.86
C LEU A 122 2.62 -18.88 -0.02
N LYS A 123 3.41 -19.83 -0.52
CA LYS A 123 3.76 -21.06 0.22
C LYS A 123 5.03 -20.86 1.05
N PRO A 124 5.24 -21.68 2.10
CA PRO A 124 6.44 -21.60 2.94
C PRO A 124 7.79 -21.79 2.23
N THR A 125 7.79 -22.39 1.04
CA THR A 125 9.01 -22.62 0.26
C THR A 125 9.25 -21.56 -0.80
N ASP A 126 8.31 -20.62 -0.98
CA ASP A 126 8.37 -19.69 -2.10
C ASP A 126 9.37 -18.57 -1.83
N ALA A 127 10.17 -18.28 -2.85
CA ALA A 127 10.88 -17.02 -2.96
C ALA A 127 9.97 -16.00 -3.65
N VAL A 128 9.98 -14.76 -3.16
CA VAL A 128 9.27 -13.64 -3.78
C VAL A 128 10.24 -12.84 -4.64
N GLU A 129 9.75 -12.39 -5.79
CA GLU A 129 10.46 -11.56 -6.75
C GLU A 129 10.13 -10.07 -6.59
N GLY A 130 9.09 -9.77 -5.83
CA GLY A 130 8.75 -8.41 -5.47
C GLY A 130 7.73 -8.32 -4.36
N ILE A 131 7.40 -7.09 -4.01
CA ILE A 131 6.59 -6.75 -2.85
C ILE A 131 5.60 -5.68 -3.27
N ARG A 132 4.31 -5.96 -3.04
CA ARG A 132 3.21 -5.04 -3.25
C ARG A 132 2.88 -4.39 -1.91
N ILE A 133 3.00 -3.08 -1.83
CA ILE A 133 2.71 -2.28 -0.65
C ILE A 133 1.41 -1.53 -0.86
N GLY A 134 0.35 -1.94 -0.17
CA GLY A 134 -0.81 -1.07 0.06
C GLY A 134 -0.44 -0.07 1.15
N PHE A 135 -0.49 1.22 0.84
CA PHE A 135 -0.07 2.26 1.80
C PHE A 135 -1.22 3.14 2.28
N ALA A 136 -2.47 2.73 2.09
CA ALA A 136 -3.59 3.39 2.76
C ALA A 136 -3.56 3.11 4.28
N CYS A 137 -3.17 1.89 4.66
CA CYS A 137 -2.94 1.46 6.04
C CYS A 137 -1.80 0.43 6.06
N PRO A 138 -0.84 0.47 7.02
CA PRO A 138 -0.76 1.38 8.17
C PRO A 138 -0.19 2.77 7.85
N GLN A 139 -0.22 3.63 8.87
CA GLN A 139 0.43 4.95 8.89
C GLN A 139 1.95 4.85 8.64
N THR A 140 2.53 5.98 8.23
CA THR A 140 3.92 6.10 7.73
C THR A 140 4.96 5.52 8.69
N GLU A 141 4.74 5.65 10.00
CA GLU A 141 5.69 5.32 11.07
C GLU A 141 6.01 3.82 11.10
N ILE A 142 5.03 2.98 10.76
CA ILE A 142 5.19 1.52 10.76
C ILE A 142 6.12 1.07 9.62
N TRP A 143 6.17 1.80 8.50
CA TRP A 143 6.97 1.42 7.34
C TRP A 143 8.49 1.44 7.61
N ASN A 144 8.95 2.27 8.54
CA ASN A 144 10.36 2.28 8.92
C ASN A 144 10.77 0.96 9.58
N GLU A 145 9.95 0.45 10.51
CA GLU A 145 10.21 -0.81 11.20
C GLU A 145 10.07 -2.00 10.25
N VAL A 146 9.05 -1.98 9.37
CA VAL A 146 8.86 -2.98 8.32
C VAL A 146 10.11 -3.10 7.45
N PHE A 147 10.63 -1.97 6.94
CA PHE A 147 11.81 -2.00 6.09
C PHE A 147 13.10 -2.36 6.82
N ALA A 148 13.24 -2.00 8.10
CA ALA A 148 14.35 -2.45 8.92
C ALA A 148 14.35 -3.99 9.08
N ILE A 149 13.19 -4.58 9.42
CA ILE A 149 13.02 -6.04 9.53
C ILE A 149 13.40 -6.73 8.21
N MET A 150 12.88 -6.21 7.10
CA MET A 150 13.16 -6.77 5.79
C MET A 150 14.64 -6.65 5.41
N ALA A 151 15.28 -5.52 5.71
CA ALA A 151 16.70 -5.31 5.42
C ALA A 151 17.58 -6.29 6.20
N GLU A 152 17.32 -6.49 7.50
CA GLU A 152 18.05 -7.47 8.31
C GLU A 152 17.86 -8.89 7.79
N HIS A 153 16.62 -9.24 7.44
CA HIS A 153 16.30 -10.53 6.83
C HIS A 153 17.06 -10.75 5.50
N PHE A 154 17.09 -9.76 4.61
CA PHE A 154 17.81 -9.85 3.34
C PHE A 154 19.33 -9.91 3.49
N LYS A 155 19.90 -9.25 4.51
CA LYS A 155 21.33 -9.37 4.81
C LYS A 155 21.68 -10.78 5.27
N ALA A 156 20.87 -11.38 6.14
CA ALA A 156 21.11 -12.72 6.64
C ALA A 156 21.08 -13.78 5.52
N ALA A 157 20.26 -13.58 4.49
CA ALA A 157 20.16 -14.47 3.33
C ALA A 157 21.33 -14.37 2.33
N LEU A 158 22.22 -13.38 2.45
CA LEU A 158 23.40 -13.21 1.60
C LEU A 158 24.67 -13.85 2.17
N ASN A 159 24.64 -14.29 3.44
CA ASN A 159 25.73 -14.96 4.14
C ASN A 159 25.48 -16.48 4.20
#